data_AF-A0AAV5YMF1-F1
#
_entry.id   AF-A0AAV5YMF1-F1
#
_cell.length_a   1.000
_cell.length_b   1.000
_cell.length_c   1.000
_cell.angle_alpha   90.00
_cell.angle_beta   90.00
_cell.angle_gamma   90.00
#
_symmetry.space_group_name_H-M   'P 1'
#
loop_
_entity.id
_entity.type
_entity.pdbx_description
1 polymer ?
#
loop_
_entity_poly.entity_id
_entity_poly.type
_entity_poly.pdbx_seq_one_letter_code
_entity_poly.pdbx_strand_id
1 'polypeptide(L)'
;MTLPLPLRNRLADLILDALHDGAARRGLEALAAVCADPRALGAAEPPARFPDDLFEKRGDAWTIRSGHRQHAQTLGARASRAAGALAGVPLGPADPPLEALLDEAATLFDAGLYFEVHELLEPSWMRADGATRQSLQGLIQVAVGFQHLANGNGDGARALLHEGAAKLLGQRLGGRDLNDFARAVARCEREMAQLEPDATRRFDWSAVPRWPAR
;
A
#
# COMPACT_ATOMS: atom_id res chain seq x y z
N MET A 1 4.10 13.84 -3.22
CA MET A 1 2.96 14.26 -4.07
C MET A 1 2.07 13.06 -4.32
N THR A 2 0.77 13.17 -4.04
CA THR A 2 -0.22 12.09 -4.23
C THR A 2 -0.31 11.68 -5.70
N LEU A 3 -0.43 10.38 -5.96
CA LEU A 3 -0.72 9.89 -7.31
C LEU A 3 -2.16 10.24 -7.69
N PRO A 4 -2.42 10.74 -8.92
CA PRO A 4 -3.78 10.96 -9.40
C PRO A 4 -4.50 9.62 -9.54
N LEU A 5 -5.83 9.66 -9.47
CA LEU A 5 -6.68 8.47 -9.43
C LEU A 5 -6.32 7.41 -10.50
N PRO A 6 -6.12 7.76 -11.79
CA PRO A 6 -5.79 6.76 -12.81
C PRO A 6 -4.47 6.03 -12.54
N LEU A 7 -3.40 6.75 -12.19
CA LEU A 7 -2.10 6.14 -11.90
C LEU A 7 -2.13 5.31 -10.62
N ARG A 8 -2.82 5.82 -9.60
CA ARG A 8 -2.93 5.16 -8.31
C ARG A 8 -3.65 3.83 -8.44
N ASN A 9 -4.83 3.83 -9.07
CA ASN A 9 -5.65 2.62 -9.21
C ASN A 9 -4.93 1.62 -10.13
N ARG A 10 -4.38 2.08 -11.27
CA ARG A 10 -3.63 1.20 -12.18
C ARG A 10 -2.44 0.51 -11.51
N LEU A 11 -1.71 1.23 -10.65
CA LEU A 11 -0.62 0.64 -9.88
C LEU A 11 -1.13 -0.30 -8.80
N ALA A 12 -2.20 0.08 -8.07
CA ALA A 12 -2.77 -0.77 -7.04
C ALA A 12 -3.26 -2.10 -7.62
N ASP A 13 -4.01 -2.08 -8.73
CA ASP A 13 -4.47 -3.27 -9.45
C ASP A 13 -3.29 -4.19 -9.79
N LEU A 14 -2.21 -3.64 -10.34
CA LEU A 14 -1.02 -4.41 -10.70
C LEU A 14 -0.32 -5.01 -9.45
N ILE A 15 -0.28 -4.28 -8.33
CA ILE A 15 0.31 -4.76 -7.08
C ILE A 15 -0.53 -5.89 -6.47
N LEU A 16 -1.85 -5.74 -6.45
CA LEU A 16 -2.75 -6.76 -5.90
C LEU A 16 -2.75 -8.01 -6.77
N ASP A 17 -2.85 -7.86 -8.09
CA ASP A 17 -2.72 -8.98 -9.03
C ASP A 17 -1.38 -9.70 -8.85
N ALA A 18 -0.31 -8.95 -8.58
CA ALA A 18 1.01 -9.53 -8.39
C ALA A 18 1.04 -10.52 -7.21
N LEU A 19 0.17 -10.41 -6.20
CA LEU A 19 0.10 -11.36 -5.07
C LEU A 19 -0.19 -12.80 -5.51
N HIS A 20 -0.96 -12.98 -6.59
CA HIS A 20 -1.41 -14.29 -7.06
C HIS A 20 -1.07 -14.60 -8.54
N ASP A 21 -0.62 -13.62 -9.32
CA ASP A 21 -0.25 -13.78 -10.74
C ASP A 21 1.23 -13.44 -10.99
N GLY A 22 1.99 -14.45 -11.43
CA GLY A 22 3.41 -14.29 -11.79
C GLY A 22 3.66 -13.40 -13.01
N ALA A 23 2.69 -13.26 -13.93
CA ALA A 23 2.80 -12.31 -15.03
C ALA A 23 2.65 -10.87 -14.52
N ALA A 24 1.72 -10.62 -13.60
CA ALA A 24 1.58 -9.34 -12.92
C ALA A 24 2.81 -8.99 -12.09
N ARG A 25 3.41 -9.97 -11.38
CA ARG A 25 4.68 -9.79 -10.67
C ARG A 25 5.81 -9.31 -11.59
N ARG A 26 6.01 -9.97 -12.74
CA ARG A 26 6.99 -9.52 -13.75
C ARG A 26 6.65 -8.14 -14.35
N GLY A 27 5.36 -7.84 -14.52
CA GLY A 27 4.89 -6.52 -14.97
C GLY A 27 5.25 -5.42 -13.98
N LEU A 28 5.07 -5.68 -12.68
CA LEU A 28 5.42 -4.77 -11.59
C LEU A 28 6.94 -4.55 -11.49
N GLU A 29 7.73 -5.61 -11.62
CA GLU A 29 9.20 -5.54 -11.68
C GLU A 29 9.67 -4.69 -12.87
N ALA A 30 9.11 -4.93 -14.06
CA ALA A 30 9.40 -4.13 -15.25
C ALA A 30 9.00 -2.67 -15.08
N LEU A 31 7.84 -2.39 -14.47
CA LEU A 31 7.41 -1.02 -14.14
C LEU A 31 8.44 -0.33 -13.23
N ALA A 32 8.84 -0.99 -12.14
CA ALA A 32 9.83 -0.46 -11.21
C ALA A 32 11.16 -0.18 -11.91
N ALA A 33 11.63 -1.13 -12.75
CA ALA A 33 12.86 -1.00 -13.51
C ALA A 33 12.81 0.16 -14.51
N VAL A 34 11.73 0.29 -15.30
CA VAL A 34 11.54 1.37 -16.27
C VAL A 34 11.47 2.75 -15.59
N CYS A 35 10.82 2.84 -14.43
CA CYS A 35 10.79 4.09 -13.68
C CYS A 35 12.17 4.50 -13.14
N ALA A 36 13.09 3.55 -12.94
CA ALA A 36 14.46 3.82 -12.51
C ALA A 36 15.39 4.11 -13.69
N ASP A 37 15.27 3.34 -14.77
CA ASP A 37 15.97 3.54 -16.04
C ASP A 37 14.97 3.36 -17.20
N PRO A 38 14.66 4.42 -17.97
CA PRO A 38 13.78 4.36 -19.13
C PRO A 38 14.14 3.27 -20.15
N ARG A 39 15.39 2.82 -20.18
CA ARG A 39 15.89 1.78 -21.10
C ARG A 39 16.05 0.41 -20.45
N ALA A 40 15.53 0.19 -19.24
CA ALA A 40 15.71 -1.08 -18.51
C ALA A 40 15.25 -2.33 -19.27
N LEU A 41 14.30 -2.19 -20.21
CA LEU A 41 13.82 -3.30 -21.04
C LEU A 41 14.62 -3.49 -22.35
N GLY A 42 15.49 -2.54 -22.70
CA GLY A 42 16.23 -2.52 -23.96
C GLY A 42 15.33 -2.68 -25.18
N ALA A 43 15.72 -3.56 -26.10
CA ALA A 43 14.95 -3.88 -27.30
C ALA A 43 13.89 -4.96 -27.08
N ALA A 44 13.81 -5.58 -25.89
CA ALA A 44 12.87 -6.66 -25.62
C ALA A 44 11.41 -6.17 -25.61
N GLU A 45 10.49 -7.08 -25.91
CA GLU A 45 9.07 -6.84 -25.65
C GLU A 45 8.82 -6.77 -24.14
N PRO A 46 7.96 -5.84 -23.68
CA PRO A 46 7.63 -5.76 -22.26
C PRO A 46 6.87 -7.01 -21.80
N PRO A 47 6.96 -7.40 -20.51
CA PRO A 47 6.15 -8.48 -19.97
C PRO A 47 4.65 -8.24 -20.16
N ALA A 48 3.85 -9.31 -20.27
CA ALA A 48 2.43 -9.24 -20.63
C ALA A 48 1.56 -8.31 -19.75
N ARG A 49 1.91 -8.13 -18.46
CA ARG A 49 1.19 -7.26 -17.52
C ARG A 49 1.92 -5.94 -17.25
N PHE A 50 2.92 -5.58 -18.04
CA PHE A 50 3.52 -4.26 -17.99
C PHE A 50 2.48 -3.21 -18.40
N PRO A 51 2.27 -2.14 -17.61
CA PRO A 51 1.24 -1.14 -17.89
C PRO A 51 1.73 -0.13 -18.94
N ASP A 52 1.93 -0.61 -20.17
CA ASP A 52 2.38 0.18 -21.32
C ASP A 52 1.47 1.37 -21.63
N ASP A 53 0.19 1.28 -21.26
CA ASP A 53 -0.80 2.34 -21.32
C ASP A 53 -0.35 3.62 -20.58
N LEU A 54 0.50 3.51 -19.56
CA LEU A 54 1.03 4.65 -18.81
C LEU A 54 2.24 5.33 -19.46
N PHE A 55 2.81 4.71 -20.50
CA PHE A 55 4.08 5.12 -21.10
C PHE A 55 3.96 5.50 -22.58
N GLU A 56 4.92 6.30 -23.02
CA GLU A 56 5.28 6.51 -24.42
C GLU A 56 6.62 5.82 -24.68
N LYS A 57 6.69 4.99 -25.73
CA LYS A 57 7.92 4.37 -26.19
C LYS A 57 8.57 5.21 -27.29
N ARG A 58 9.84 5.56 -27.15
CA ARG A 58 10.66 6.24 -28.17
C ARG A 58 11.98 5.48 -28.35
N GLY A 59 12.10 4.74 -29.44
CA GLY A 59 13.19 3.78 -29.61
C GLY A 59 13.10 2.67 -28.56
N ASP A 60 14.14 2.51 -27.75
CA ASP A 60 14.21 1.57 -26.62
C ASP A 60 13.78 2.19 -25.28
N ALA A 61 13.54 3.51 -25.23
CA ALA A 61 13.20 4.22 -24.01
C ALA A 61 11.69 4.28 -23.77
N TRP A 62 11.28 3.92 -22.56
CA TRP A 62 9.93 4.03 -22.04
C TRP A 62 9.85 5.21 -21.07
N THR A 63 9.02 6.20 -21.38
CA THR A 63 8.84 7.38 -20.53
C THR A 63 7.38 7.56 -20.17
N ILE A 64 7.09 7.91 -18.93
CA ILE A 64 5.72 8.17 -18.49
C ILE A 64 5.11 9.26 -19.37
N ARG A 65 3.87 9.02 -19.82
CA ARG A 65 3.10 9.95 -20.65
C ARG A 65 3.13 11.37 -20.09
N SER A 66 3.18 12.35 -20.99
CA SER A 66 3.36 13.77 -20.62
C SER A 66 2.41 14.26 -19.52
N GLY A 67 1.14 13.86 -19.56
CA GLY A 67 0.12 14.23 -18.55
C GLY A 67 0.39 13.71 -17.13
N HIS A 68 1.35 12.82 -16.95
CA HIS A 68 1.68 12.17 -15.67
C HIS A 68 3.14 12.33 -15.25
N ARG A 69 3.96 13.04 -16.04
CA ARG A 69 5.41 13.13 -15.84
C ARG A 69 5.81 13.63 -14.45
N GLN A 70 5.07 14.60 -13.91
CA GLN A 70 5.27 15.13 -12.56
C GLN A 70 5.10 14.10 -11.43
N HIS A 71 4.45 12.96 -11.70
CA HIS A 71 4.25 11.87 -10.75
C HIS A 71 5.24 10.71 -10.93
N ALA A 72 6.16 10.79 -11.88
CA ALA A 72 7.06 9.70 -12.26
C ALA A 72 7.87 9.15 -11.08
N GLN A 73 8.44 10.06 -10.27
CA GLN A 73 9.22 9.68 -9.10
C GLN A 73 8.36 8.97 -8.04
N THR A 74 7.15 9.48 -7.75
CA THR A 74 6.24 8.84 -6.79
C THR A 74 5.80 7.47 -7.28
N LEU A 75 5.47 7.34 -8.57
CA LEU A 75 5.05 6.08 -9.18
C LEU A 75 6.17 5.05 -9.09
N GLY A 76 7.38 5.41 -9.51
CA GLY A 76 8.56 4.56 -9.46
C GLY A 76 8.93 4.13 -8.04
N ALA A 77 8.93 5.07 -7.09
CA ALA A 77 9.23 4.76 -5.70
C ALA A 77 8.23 3.76 -5.10
N ARG A 78 6.94 3.90 -5.43
CA ARG A 78 5.90 2.97 -4.94
C ARG A 78 5.98 1.61 -5.63
N ALA A 79 6.17 1.57 -6.94
CA ALA A 79 6.38 0.34 -7.69
C ALA A 79 7.62 -0.42 -7.20
N SER A 80 8.71 0.29 -6.92
CA SER A 80 9.95 -0.29 -6.36
C SER A 80 9.73 -0.90 -4.98
N ARG A 81 9.05 -0.20 -4.06
CA ARG A 81 8.70 -0.76 -2.74
C ARG A 81 7.83 -2.02 -2.88
N ALA A 82 6.85 -2.00 -3.77
CA ALA A 82 5.98 -3.15 -4.00
C ALA A 82 6.73 -4.35 -4.61
N ALA A 83 7.51 -4.13 -5.66
CA ALA A 83 8.34 -5.18 -6.25
C ALA A 83 9.30 -5.79 -5.22
N GLY A 84 9.97 -4.95 -4.42
CA GLY A 84 10.87 -5.39 -3.36
C GLY A 84 10.18 -6.17 -2.24
N ALA A 85 9.03 -5.69 -1.76
CA ALA A 85 8.24 -6.37 -0.73
C ALA A 85 7.72 -7.74 -1.19
N LEU A 86 7.47 -7.87 -2.49
CA LEU A 86 6.91 -9.07 -3.09
C LEU A 86 7.99 -10.05 -3.60
N ALA A 87 9.25 -9.65 -3.81
CA ALA A 87 10.26 -10.49 -4.46
C ALA A 87 10.43 -11.92 -3.86
N GLY A 88 10.24 -12.08 -2.54
CA GLY A 88 10.34 -13.38 -1.85
C GLY A 88 9.00 -14.00 -1.43
N VAL A 89 7.87 -13.36 -1.75
CA VAL A 89 6.55 -13.80 -1.31
C VAL A 89 5.99 -14.80 -2.32
N PRO A 90 5.65 -16.04 -1.89
CA PRO A 90 5.07 -17.04 -2.78
C PRO A 90 3.72 -16.55 -3.32
N LEU A 91 3.37 -17.00 -4.54
CA LEU A 91 2.06 -16.69 -5.11
C LEU A 91 0.96 -17.40 -4.31
N GLY A 92 -0.03 -16.63 -3.87
CA GLY A 92 -1.24 -17.13 -3.22
C GLY A 92 -2.38 -17.42 -4.22
N PRO A 93 -3.51 -17.99 -3.76
CA PRO A 93 -4.74 -18.00 -4.55
C PRO A 93 -5.35 -16.59 -4.61
N ALA A 94 -6.19 -16.33 -5.61
CA ALA A 94 -6.83 -15.01 -5.79
C ALA A 94 -7.86 -14.63 -4.69
N ASP A 95 -8.50 -15.61 -4.05
CA ASP A 95 -9.35 -15.41 -2.85
C ASP A 95 -8.74 -16.23 -1.70
N PRO A 96 -7.72 -15.70 -1.00
CA PRO A 96 -7.06 -16.41 0.07
C PRO A 96 -7.92 -16.47 1.35
N PRO A 97 -7.71 -17.49 2.21
CA PRO A 97 -8.30 -17.48 3.54
C PRO A 97 -7.83 -16.26 4.33
N LEU A 98 -8.65 -15.82 5.30
CA LEU A 98 -8.43 -14.58 6.05
C LEU A 98 -7.02 -14.47 6.63
N GLU A 99 -6.46 -15.56 7.15
CA GLU A 99 -5.14 -15.52 7.76
C GLU A 99 -4.03 -15.20 6.75
N ALA A 100 -4.12 -15.77 5.53
CA ALA A 100 -3.20 -15.50 4.43
C ALA A 100 -3.41 -14.08 3.87
N LEU A 101 -4.66 -13.63 3.72
CA LEU A 101 -4.98 -12.24 3.37
C LEU A 101 -4.34 -11.24 4.35
N LEU A 102 -4.34 -11.56 5.64
CA LEU A 102 -3.71 -10.72 6.66
C LEU A 102 -2.17 -10.76 6.63
N ASP A 103 -1.55 -11.84 6.12
CA ASP A 103 -0.09 -11.86 5.87
C ASP A 103 0.29 -11.01 4.63
N GLU A 104 -0.54 -11.05 3.59
CA GLU A 104 -0.38 -10.20 2.41
C GLU A 104 -0.54 -8.73 2.79
N ALA A 105 -1.58 -8.40 3.57
CA ALA A 105 -1.76 -7.06 4.13
C ALA A 105 -0.57 -6.62 5.01
N ALA A 106 -0.03 -7.53 5.83
CA ALA A 106 1.18 -7.25 6.62
C ALA A 106 2.36 -6.86 5.74
N THR A 107 2.61 -7.64 4.68
CA THR A 107 3.68 -7.40 3.72
C THR A 107 3.58 -6.02 3.08
N LEU A 108 2.38 -5.65 2.63
CA LEU A 108 2.12 -4.36 1.99
C LEU A 108 2.21 -3.21 3.00
N PHE A 109 1.63 -3.37 4.19
CA PHE A 109 1.65 -2.35 5.24
C PHE A 109 3.08 -2.02 5.66
N ASP A 110 3.87 -3.06 5.91
CA ASP A 110 5.27 -2.94 6.33
C ASP A 110 6.18 -2.35 5.24
N ALA A 111 5.72 -2.35 3.98
CA ALA A 111 6.36 -1.68 2.84
C ALA A 111 5.84 -0.23 2.61
N GLY A 112 4.97 0.27 3.48
CA GLY A 112 4.36 1.59 3.37
C GLY A 112 3.39 1.72 2.18
N LEU A 113 2.76 0.61 1.79
CA LEU A 113 1.77 0.52 0.70
C LEU A 113 0.34 0.59 1.26
N TYR A 114 0.08 1.63 2.06
CA TYR A 114 -1.12 1.68 2.89
C TYR A 114 -2.43 1.77 2.08
N PHE A 115 -2.43 2.45 0.94
CA PHE A 115 -3.61 2.41 0.06
C PHE A 115 -3.82 1.04 -0.58
N GLU A 116 -2.77 0.28 -0.92
CA GLU A 116 -2.98 -1.11 -1.37
C GLU A 116 -3.51 -2.01 -0.25
N VAL A 117 -3.13 -1.77 1.02
CA VAL A 117 -3.72 -2.49 2.17
C VAL A 117 -5.22 -2.24 2.28
N HIS A 118 -5.67 -1.00 2.04
CA HIS A 118 -7.10 -0.67 1.97
C HIS A 118 -7.80 -1.49 0.87
N GLU A 119 -7.30 -1.39 -0.36
CA GLU A 119 -7.91 -2.07 -1.52
C GLU A 119 -7.92 -3.59 -1.33
N LEU A 120 -6.87 -4.17 -0.73
CA LEU A 120 -6.77 -5.61 -0.46
C LEU A 120 -7.81 -6.07 0.58
N LEU A 121 -8.03 -5.30 1.64
CA LEU A 121 -8.91 -5.71 2.75
C LEU A 121 -10.39 -5.37 2.51
N GLU A 122 -10.69 -4.37 1.67
CA GLU A 122 -12.05 -3.89 1.43
C GLU A 122 -13.04 -5.01 1.01
N PRO A 123 -12.72 -5.92 0.06
CA PRO A 123 -13.65 -6.99 -0.33
C PRO A 123 -14.01 -7.92 0.82
N SER A 124 -13.05 -8.23 1.69
CA SER A 124 -13.28 -9.07 2.88
C SER A 124 -14.03 -8.32 3.97
N TRP A 125 -13.77 -7.02 4.14
CA TRP A 125 -14.56 -6.17 5.03
C TRP A 125 -16.02 -6.09 4.61
N MET A 126 -16.29 -5.94 3.30
CA MET A 126 -17.65 -5.85 2.76
C MET A 126 -18.46 -7.11 3.03
N ARG A 127 -17.83 -8.30 2.94
CA ARG A 127 -18.43 -9.61 3.21
C ARG A 127 -18.53 -9.98 4.70
N ALA A 128 -17.76 -9.31 5.57
CA ALA A 128 -17.68 -9.65 6.98
C ALA A 128 -18.81 -9.03 7.81
N ASP A 129 -19.10 -9.66 8.95
CA ASP A 129 -20.04 -9.18 9.97
C ASP A 129 -19.41 -9.14 11.37
N GLY A 130 -20.11 -8.50 12.32
CA GLY A 130 -19.76 -8.49 13.74
C GLY A 130 -18.33 -8.02 14.04
N ALA A 131 -17.65 -8.74 14.94
CA ALA A 131 -16.29 -8.41 15.39
C ALA A 131 -15.25 -8.47 14.26
N THR A 132 -15.42 -9.39 13.30
CA THR A 132 -14.54 -9.48 12.13
C THR A 132 -14.66 -8.24 11.26
N ARG A 133 -15.88 -7.79 10.96
CA ARG A 133 -16.11 -6.54 10.20
C ARG A 133 -15.52 -5.34 10.90
N GLN A 134 -15.72 -5.23 12.22
CA GLN A 134 -15.19 -4.13 13.02
C GLN A 134 -13.65 -4.11 13.01
N SER A 135 -13.01 -5.27 13.14
CA SER A 135 -11.55 -5.40 13.13
C SER A 135 -10.96 -5.07 11.76
N LEU A 136 -11.57 -5.58 10.68
CA LEU A 136 -11.16 -5.24 9.31
C LEU A 136 -11.34 -3.75 9.02
N GLN A 137 -12.44 -3.15 9.46
CA GLN A 137 -12.66 -1.71 9.37
C GLN A 137 -11.56 -0.93 10.12
N GLY A 138 -11.19 -1.37 11.32
CA GLY A 138 -10.12 -0.77 12.09
C GLY A 138 -8.78 -0.81 11.35
N LEU A 139 -8.39 -1.96 10.81
CA LEU A 139 -7.15 -2.11 10.03
C LEU A 139 -7.14 -1.23 8.78
N ILE A 140 -8.26 -1.18 8.05
CA ILE A 140 -8.45 -0.30 6.89
C ILE A 140 -8.30 1.17 7.30
N GLN A 141 -8.97 1.62 8.36
CA GLN A 141 -8.86 3.00 8.85
C GLN A 141 -7.42 3.35 9.24
N VAL A 142 -6.69 2.44 9.88
CA VAL A 142 -5.27 2.66 10.21
C VAL A 142 -4.44 2.83 8.94
N ALA A 143 -4.61 1.97 7.94
CA ALA A 143 -3.90 2.08 6.67
C ALA A 143 -4.22 3.41 5.96
N VAL A 144 -5.51 3.76 5.83
CA VAL A 144 -5.92 5.03 5.21
C VAL A 144 -5.43 6.24 6.02
N GLY A 145 -5.36 6.14 7.35
CA GLY A 145 -4.79 7.18 8.21
C GLY A 145 -3.32 7.46 7.89
N PHE A 146 -2.48 6.42 7.77
CA PHE A 146 -1.08 6.60 7.33
C PHE A 146 -0.96 7.05 5.87
N GLN A 147 -1.89 6.66 4.99
CA GLN A 147 -1.95 7.18 3.63
C GLN A 147 -2.27 8.68 3.59
N HIS A 148 -3.19 9.15 4.43
CA HIS A 148 -3.51 10.57 4.59
C HIS A 148 -2.28 11.35 5.07
N LEU A 149 -1.56 10.80 6.05
CA LEU A 149 -0.33 11.40 6.55
C LEU A 149 0.74 11.50 5.45
N ALA A 150 0.94 10.43 4.67
CA ALA A 150 1.88 10.42 3.55
C ALA A 150 1.51 11.45 2.45
N ASN A 151 0.23 11.82 2.35
CA ASN A 151 -0.27 12.84 1.44
C ASN A 151 -0.26 14.26 2.05
N GLY A 152 0.20 14.42 3.30
CA GLY A 152 0.21 15.70 4.01
C GLY A 152 -1.13 16.11 4.62
N ASN A 153 -2.12 15.22 4.64
CA ASN A 153 -3.41 15.46 5.30
C ASN A 153 -3.35 14.98 6.76
N GLY A 154 -2.77 15.81 7.64
CA GLY A 154 -2.60 15.50 9.06
C GLY A 154 -3.93 15.32 9.80
N ASP A 155 -4.91 16.18 9.55
CA ASP A 155 -6.19 16.15 10.24
C ASP A 155 -6.97 14.87 9.93
N GLY A 156 -7.07 14.52 8.64
CA GLY A 156 -7.69 13.27 8.22
C GLY A 156 -6.93 12.04 8.72
N ALA A 157 -5.59 12.12 8.78
CA ALA A 157 -4.78 11.05 9.35
C ALA A 157 -5.10 10.82 10.83
N ARG A 158 -5.09 11.87 11.67
CA ARG A 158 -5.39 11.75 13.10
C ARG A 158 -6.76 11.15 13.36
N ALA A 159 -7.79 11.64 12.67
CA ALA A 159 -9.15 11.13 12.83
C ALA A 159 -9.24 9.61 12.55
N LEU A 160 -8.67 9.17 11.42
CA LEU A 160 -8.70 7.76 11.02
C LEU A 160 -7.84 6.86 11.90
N LEU A 161 -6.64 7.32 12.32
CA LEU A 161 -5.79 6.55 13.23
C LEU A 161 -6.44 6.40 14.61
N HIS A 162 -7.11 7.45 15.11
CA HIS A 162 -7.85 7.41 16.37
C HIS A 162 -9.01 6.40 16.31
N GLU A 163 -9.88 6.53 15.31
CA GLU A 163 -11.02 5.61 15.14
C GLU A 163 -10.57 4.17 14.89
N GLY A 164 -9.56 3.99 14.04
CA GLY A 164 -8.98 2.68 13.74
C GLY A 164 -8.44 2.02 15.01
N ALA A 165 -7.60 2.72 15.78
CA ALA A 165 -7.05 2.19 17.03
C ALA A 165 -8.17 1.81 18.03
N ALA A 166 -9.21 2.64 18.16
CA ALA A 166 -10.33 2.36 19.06
C ALA A 166 -11.08 1.08 18.68
N LYS A 167 -11.25 0.80 17.38
CA LYS A 167 -11.88 -0.45 16.89
C LYS A 167 -11.03 -1.69 17.13
N LEU A 168 -9.71 -1.55 17.14
CA LEU A 168 -8.77 -2.67 17.26
C LEU A 168 -8.43 -3.04 18.71
N LEU A 169 -8.69 -2.14 19.67
CA LEU A 169 -8.34 -2.36 21.06
C LEU A 169 -9.05 -3.59 21.63
N GLY A 170 -8.25 -4.54 22.17
CA GLY A 170 -8.75 -5.79 22.73
C GLY A 170 -9.31 -6.79 21.71
N GLN A 171 -9.16 -6.55 20.41
CA GLN A 171 -9.66 -7.45 19.36
C GLN A 171 -8.62 -8.50 18.96
N ARG A 172 -9.13 -9.61 18.41
CA ARG A 172 -8.35 -10.65 17.74
C ARG A 172 -8.92 -10.93 16.36
N LEU A 173 -8.07 -11.15 15.37
CA LEU A 173 -8.49 -11.44 13.99
C LEU A 173 -7.50 -12.39 13.31
N GLY A 174 -7.99 -13.50 12.76
CA GLY A 174 -7.16 -14.46 12.02
C GLY A 174 -5.97 -14.98 12.83
N GLY A 175 -6.18 -15.29 14.11
CA GLY A 175 -5.14 -15.73 15.05
C GLY A 175 -4.34 -14.61 15.72
N ARG A 176 -4.34 -13.39 15.17
CA ARG A 176 -3.53 -12.25 15.64
C ARG A 176 -4.17 -11.52 16.81
N ASP A 177 -3.34 -11.10 17.75
CA ASP A 177 -3.73 -10.11 18.76
C ASP A 177 -3.50 -8.70 18.23
N LEU A 178 -4.54 -7.86 18.22
CA LEU A 178 -4.47 -6.51 17.66
C LEU A 178 -4.22 -5.45 18.74
N ASN A 179 -4.21 -5.81 20.02
CA ASN A 179 -4.19 -4.85 21.12
C ASN A 179 -2.91 -4.00 21.17
N ASP A 180 -1.74 -4.62 21.00
CA ASP A 180 -0.48 -3.88 21.07
C ASP A 180 -0.26 -3.01 19.84
N PHE A 181 -0.69 -3.49 18.67
CA PHE A 181 -0.74 -2.69 17.45
C PHE A 181 -1.66 -1.47 17.63
N ALA A 182 -2.88 -1.67 18.14
CA ALA A 182 -3.83 -0.59 18.41
C ALA A 182 -3.25 0.48 19.36
N ARG A 183 -2.61 0.04 20.45
CA ARG A 183 -1.95 0.94 21.40
C ARG A 183 -0.79 1.71 20.77
N ALA A 184 -0.04 1.09 19.87
CA ALA A 184 1.04 1.74 19.15
C ALA A 184 0.52 2.77 18.15
N VAL A 185 -0.52 2.44 17.38
CA VAL A 185 -1.18 3.40 16.48
C VAL A 185 -1.72 4.61 17.27
N ALA A 186 -2.35 4.38 18.42
CA ALA A 186 -2.83 5.45 19.28
C ALA A 186 -1.69 6.33 19.84
N ARG A 187 -0.45 5.81 19.97
CA ARG A 187 0.71 6.65 20.32
C ARG A 187 1.11 7.54 19.14
N CYS A 188 1.21 7.00 17.93
CA CYS A 188 1.50 7.78 16.73
C CYS A 188 0.48 8.92 16.56
N GLU A 189 -0.81 8.63 16.73
CA GLU A 189 -1.87 9.65 16.65
C GLU A 189 -1.69 10.78 17.66
N ARG A 190 -1.39 10.46 18.94
CA ARG A 190 -1.14 11.47 19.97
C ARG A 190 0.11 12.30 19.71
N GLU A 191 1.18 11.67 19.23
CA GLU A 191 2.40 12.39 18.82
C GLU A 191 2.09 13.37 17.70
N MET A 192 1.27 12.98 16.72
CA MET A 192 0.81 13.86 15.65
C MET A 192 -0.06 15.02 16.15
N ALA A 193 -0.86 14.82 17.20
CA ALA A 193 -1.68 15.88 17.79
C ALA A 193 -0.85 16.96 18.49
N GLN A 194 0.40 16.64 18.86
CA GLN A 194 1.35 17.57 19.48
C GLN A 194 2.24 18.29 18.45
N LEU A 195 2.18 17.90 17.19
CA LEU A 195 2.91 18.54 16.09
C LEU A 195 2.14 19.78 15.60
N GLU A 196 2.86 20.87 15.36
CA GLU A 196 2.32 22.04 14.65
C GLU A 196 1.75 21.63 13.27
N PRO A 197 0.74 22.33 12.71
CA PRO A 197 0.08 21.95 11.46
C PRO A 197 1.02 21.65 10.28
N ASP A 198 2.16 22.36 10.19
CA ASP A 198 3.19 22.15 9.16
C ASP A 198 4.25 21.08 9.51
N ALA A 199 4.24 20.56 10.74
CA ALA A 199 5.20 19.57 11.22
C ALA A 199 4.82 18.12 10.86
N THR A 200 3.69 17.89 10.18
CA THR A 200 3.33 16.58 9.59
C THR A 200 4.40 16.03 8.65
N ARG A 201 5.16 16.91 7.96
CA ARG A 201 6.33 16.53 7.15
C ARG A 201 7.52 16.01 7.95
N ARG A 202 7.52 16.22 9.27
CA ARG A 202 8.57 15.79 10.22
C ARG A 202 8.17 14.55 11.02
N PHE A 203 7.02 13.95 10.73
CA PHE A 203 6.61 12.70 11.37
C PHE A 203 7.70 11.64 11.18
N ASP A 204 8.09 11.01 12.28
CA ASP A 204 9.06 9.92 12.27
C ASP A 204 8.39 8.64 11.76
N TRP A 205 8.62 8.31 10.49
CA TRP A 205 8.07 7.11 9.88
C TRP A 205 8.59 5.81 10.49
N SER A 206 9.68 5.84 11.28
CA SER A 206 10.14 4.68 12.04
C SER A 206 9.25 4.37 13.26
N ALA A 207 8.39 5.33 13.67
CA ALA A 207 7.43 5.15 14.74
C ALA A 207 6.17 4.36 14.31
N VAL A 208 5.93 4.20 13.00
CA VAL A 208 4.80 3.39 12.51
C VAL A 208 4.99 1.95 12.99
N PRO A 209 4.01 1.39 13.75
CA PRO A 209 4.15 0.03 14.25
C PRO A 209 4.14 -0.98 13.11
N ARG A 210 4.93 -2.04 13.24
CA ARG A 210 4.83 -3.20 12.36
C ARG A 210 3.45 -3.83 12.48
N TRP A 211 3.00 -4.44 11.39
CA TRP A 211 1.75 -5.19 11.38
C TRP A 211 1.76 -6.30 12.46
N PRO A 212 0.63 -6.58 13.14
CA PRO A 212 0.60 -7.58 14.20
C PRO A 212 0.95 -8.97 13.68
N ALA A 213 1.90 -9.62 14.35
CA ALA A 213 2.28 -11.00 14.07
C ALA A 213 1.15 -11.98 14.44
N ARG A 214 1.24 -13.20 13.90
CA ARG A 214 0.35 -14.31 14.26
C ARG A 214 0.67 -14.84 15.66
#